data_AF-A0A6F9C6M0-F1
#
_entry.id   AF-A0A6F9C6M0-F1
#
_cell.length_a   1.000
_cell.length_b   1.000
_cell.length_c   1.000
_cell.angle_alpha   90.00
_cell.angle_beta   90.00
_cell.angle_gamma   90.00
#
_symmetry.space_group_name_H-M   'P 1'
#
loop_
_entity.id
_entity.type
_entity.pdbx_description
1 polymer ?
#
loop_
_entity_poly.entity_id
_entity_poly.type
_entity_poly.pdbx_seq_one_letter_code
_entity_poly.pdbx_strand_id
1 'polypeptide(L)'
;MATMANSIVMTSDDLSLNSTSTLSPEPWTPPPWYQYHVCSVAPYGFIFYFGVKVFNLAIGVISSRKSDSSTSDIFIFNLAVLDAYFCLMGPIDMVNRLVLDHQGIWYFQRFAYGVKDTAPLFLVCICLDRYVAVVHPVLFTAIRDNKIRVGVSVVTWALILAYSLTKSILGVMSVNEVFSGLILFAFALMIYCNLSIIWVLRRSVAGKEVMHPVKKKAFKMVLVILGIIFVNYLPPVALVPFFSYYTFVQFRCQVTISVFSIMDLSCSMEPLLYITKMDRPACVPD
;
A
#
# COMPACT_ATOMS: atom_id res chain seq x y z
N MET A 1 36.44 -63.88 -17.02
CA MET A 1 37.46 -62.91 -16.59
C MET A 1 36.70 -61.73 -16.00
N ALA A 2 36.99 -61.41 -14.73
CA ALA A 2 36.69 -60.23 -13.89
C ALA A 2 35.76 -59.12 -14.46
N THR A 3 34.84 -58.51 -13.73
CA THR A 3 34.93 -57.96 -12.36
C THR A 3 33.53 -57.61 -11.83
N MET A 4 33.36 -57.78 -10.51
CA MET A 4 32.22 -57.33 -9.71
C MET A 4 32.23 -55.80 -9.47
N ALA A 5 31.06 -55.20 -9.22
CA ALA A 5 30.95 -54.02 -8.34
C ALA A 5 29.51 -53.90 -7.79
N ASN A 6 29.45 -53.82 -6.46
CA ASN A 6 28.30 -53.86 -5.57
C ASN A 6 27.44 -52.59 -5.55
N SER A 7 26.17 -52.80 -5.26
CA SER A 7 25.21 -51.87 -4.65
C SER A 7 25.70 -51.35 -3.29
N ILE A 8 25.62 -50.03 -3.08
CA ILE A 8 25.94 -49.39 -1.79
C ILE A 8 24.71 -48.63 -1.29
N VAL A 9 24.31 -49.06 -0.10
CA VAL A 9 23.28 -48.56 0.81
C VAL A 9 23.72 -47.21 1.40
N MET A 10 22.79 -46.27 1.53
CA MET A 10 22.96 -45.02 2.28
C MET A 10 23.27 -45.33 3.76
N THR A 11 24.46 -44.95 4.22
CA THR A 11 24.78 -44.85 5.65
C THR A 11 25.02 -43.40 6.02
N SER A 12 24.25 -42.97 7.01
CA SER A 12 24.36 -41.73 7.77
C SER A 12 25.64 -41.74 8.62
N ASP A 13 26.65 -40.98 8.19
CA ASP A 13 27.76 -40.52 9.05
C ASP A 13 28.48 -39.39 8.31
N ASP A 14 28.24 -38.14 8.74
CA ASP A 14 29.13 -36.98 8.58
C ASP A 14 28.43 -35.71 9.11
N LEU A 15 28.35 -35.54 10.44
CA LEU A 15 28.40 -34.21 11.06
C LEU A 15 28.55 -34.26 12.60
N SER A 16 29.61 -34.90 13.11
CA SER A 16 30.04 -34.67 14.50
C SER A 16 30.86 -33.38 14.58
N LEU A 17 30.21 -32.21 14.61
CA LEU A 17 30.89 -30.95 14.93
C LEU A 17 30.96 -30.80 16.46
N ASN A 18 32.16 -31.08 16.96
CA ASN A 18 32.63 -30.80 18.30
C ASN A 18 32.43 -29.31 18.63
N SER A 19 31.63 -28.99 19.65
CA SER A 19 31.50 -27.64 20.19
C SER A 19 31.32 -27.69 21.69
N THR A 20 32.46 -27.75 22.38
CA THR A 20 32.59 -27.33 23.77
C THR A 20 32.25 -25.84 23.82
N SER A 21 31.04 -25.51 24.24
CA SER A 21 30.64 -24.12 24.53
C SER A 21 30.03 -24.09 25.92
N THR A 22 30.81 -23.50 26.81
CA THR A 22 30.51 -23.18 28.21
C THR A 22 29.13 -22.55 28.35
N LEU A 23 28.32 -23.16 29.21
CA LEU A 23 27.04 -22.64 29.70
C LEU A 23 27.23 -21.30 30.43
N SER A 24 26.65 -20.24 29.87
CA SER A 24 26.08 -19.13 30.64
C SER A 24 24.67 -18.86 30.11
N PRO A 25 23.61 -18.96 30.94
CA PRO A 25 22.28 -18.54 30.55
C PRO A 25 22.12 -17.06 30.93
N GLU A 26 22.45 -16.14 30.02
CA GLU A 26 21.83 -14.80 30.12
C GLU A 26 20.37 -14.91 29.69
N PRO A 27 19.41 -14.33 30.45
CA PRO A 27 18.03 -14.24 30.01
C PRO A 27 17.94 -13.19 28.91
N TRP A 28 18.08 -13.62 27.65
CA TRP A 28 17.90 -12.76 26.48
C TRP A 28 16.45 -12.29 26.39
N THR A 29 16.14 -11.17 27.03
CA THR A 29 14.90 -10.44 26.75
C THR A 29 14.96 -9.94 25.31
N PRO A 30 14.00 -10.30 24.43
CA PRO A 30 14.02 -9.87 23.05
C PRO A 30 13.96 -8.33 23.00
N PRO A 31 14.76 -7.67 22.15
CA PRO A 31 14.68 -6.23 22.03
C PRO A 31 13.28 -5.85 21.52
N PRO A 32 12.58 -4.88 22.15
CA PRO A 32 11.15 -4.55 21.95
C PRO A 32 10.76 -3.93 20.58
N TRP A 33 11.24 -4.44 19.45
CA TRP A 33 11.07 -3.74 18.16
C TRP A 33 10.75 -4.71 17.01
N TYR A 34 11.29 -5.93 17.09
CA TYR A 34 11.34 -6.86 15.96
C TYR A 34 10.38 -8.02 16.16
N GLN A 35 9.56 -8.32 15.14
CA GLN A 35 8.73 -9.53 15.13
C GLN A 35 9.59 -10.81 15.11
N TYR A 36 10.77 -10.73 14.50
CA TYR A 36 11.74 -11.83 14.44
C TYR A 36 13.08 -11.32 14.96
N HIS A 37 13.67 -12.04 15.92
CA HIS A 37 14.93 -11.64 16.56
C HIS A 37 16.09 -11.48 15.56
N VAL A 38 16.05 -12.24 14.47
CA VAL A 38 17.04 -12.20 13.37
C VAL A 38 17.03 -10.87 12.61
N CYS A 39 15.96 -10.05 12.73
CA CYS A 39 15.89 -8.73 12.10
C CYS A 39 16.72 -7.65 12.81
N SER A 40 17.28 -7.93 14.00
CA SER A 40 18.09 -6.97 14.75
C SER A 40 19.33 -6.47 13.99
N VAL A 41 19.82 -7.25 13.03
CA VAL A 41 20.94 -6.90 12.15
C VAL A 41 20.61 -5.80 11.13
N ALA A 42 19.33 -5.45 10.95
CA ALA A 42 18.87 -4.50 9.95
C ALA A 42 17.92 -3.42 10.55
N PRO A 43 18.40 -2.57 11.46
CA PRO A 43 17.56 -1.62 12.19
C PRO A 43 16.98 -0.50 11.29
N TYR A 44 17.67 -0.14 10.21
CA TYR A 44 17.31 1.02 9.38
C TYR A 44 15.93 0.91 8.72
N GLY A 45 15.52 -0.29 8.29
CA GLY A 45 14.18 -0.51 7.72
C GLY A 45 13.08 -0.22 8.75
N PHE A 46 13.29 -0.62 10.00
CA PHE A 46 12.36 -0.38 11.10
C PHE A 46 12.35 1.08 11.53
N ILE A 47 13.50 1.75 11.58
CA ILE A 47 13.58 3.19 11.87
C ILE A 47 12.76 3.98 10.85
N PHE A 48 12.93 3.67 9.56
CA PHE A 48 12.16 4.30 8.48
C PHE A 48 10.65 4.04 8.65
N TYR A 49 10.27 2.79 8.92
CA TYR A 49 8.88 2.40 9.17
C TYR A 49 8.22 3.17 10.31
N PHE A 50 8.89 3.27 11.47
CA PHE A 50 8.36 4.04 12.60
C PHE A 50 8.30 5.53 12.28
N GLY A 51 9.31 6.08 11.59
CA GLY A 51 9.31 7.46 11.12
C GLY A 51 8.09 7.77 10.25
N VAL A 52 7.77 6.90 9.29
CA VAL A 52 6.58 7.04 8.43
C VAL A 52 5.28 6.97 9.25
N LYS A 53 5.17 6.05 10.21
CA LYS A 53 3.96 5.96 11.06
C LYS A 53 3.73 7.23 11.87
N VAL A 54 4.77 7.76 12.51
CA VAL A 54 4.69 9.00 13.29
C VAL A 54 4.34 10.17 12.38
N PHE A 55 4.95 10.24 11.19
CA PHE A 55 4.63 11.25 10.19
C PHE A 55 3.17 11.21 9.76
N ASN A 56 2.65 10.03 9.40
CA ASN A 56 1.26 9.84 9.00
C ASN A 56 0.28 10.20 10.12
N LEU A 57 0.58 9.81 11.37
CA LEU A 57 -0.23 10.18 12.53
C LEU A 57 -0.26 11.71 12.72
N ALA A 58 0.89 12.37 12.64
CA ALA A 58 0.98 13.82 12.78
C ALA A 58 0.18 14.56 11.70
N ILE A 59 0.34 14.18 10.43
CA ILE A 59 -0.41 14.76 9.31
C ILE A 59 -1.91 14.47 9.43
N GLY A 60 -2.29 13.26 9.84
CA GLY A 60 -3.68 12.88 10.07
C GLY A 60 -4.36 13.73 11.15
N VAL A 61 -3.68 13.98 12.27
CA VAL A 61 -4.18 14.83 13.35
C VAL A 61 -4.31 16.29 12.90
N ILE A 62 -3.31 16.82 12.18
CA ILE A 62 -3.35 18.20 11.67
C ILE A 62 -4.49 18.38 10.65
N SER A 63 -4.65 17.42 9.74
CA SER A 63 -5.72 17.44 8.73
C SER A 63 -7.10 17.36 9.38
N SER A 64 -7.26 16.53 10.41
CA SER A 64 -8.52 16.41 11.15
C SER A 64 -8.93 17.72 11.84
N ARG A 65 -7.97 18.56 12.25
CA ARG A 65 -8.24 19.86 12.86
C ARG A 65 -8.64 20.95 11.86
N LYS A 66 -8.33 20.77 10.57
CA LYS A 66 -8.49 21.79 9.52
C LYS A 66 -9.62 21.48 8.52
N SER A 67 -10.35 20.38 8.72
CA SER A 67 -11.37 19.92 7.79
C SER A 67 -12.67 20.73 7.90
N ASP A 68 -12.79 21.80 7.11
CA ASP A 68 -14.11 22.31 6.71
C ASP A 68 -14.75 21.33 5.73
N SER A 69 -15.88 20.72 6.12
CA SER A 69 -16.47 19.59 5.39
C SER A 69 -17.01 20.05 4.04
N SER A 70 -16.30 19.72 2.96
CA SER A 70 -16.79 19.84 1.59
C SER A 70 -17.16 18.47 1.04
N THR A 71 -18.25 18.42 0.26
CA THR A 71 -18.82 17.24 -0.40
C THR A 71 -17.77 16.31 -0.99
N SER A 72 -17.50 15.20 -0.30
CA SER A 72 -16.56 14.17 -0.73
C SER A 72 -17.28 13.15 -1.61
N ASP A 73 -16.64 12.75 -2.71
CA ASP A 73 -17.09 11.63 -3.55
C ASP A 73 -17.09 10.34 -2.72
N ILE A 74 -18.06 9.44 -2.94
CA ILE A 74 -18.23 8.20 -2.16
C ILE A 74 -16.93 7.38 -2.14
N PHE A 75 -16.22 7.26 -3.26
CA PHE A 75 -14.96 6.51 -3.31
C PHE A 75 -13.83 7.19 -2.51
N ILE A 76 -13.78 8.53 -2.51
CA ILE A 76 -12.79 9.31 -1.75
C ILE A 76 -13.08 9.18 -0.25
N PHE A 77 -14.34 9.25 0.14
CA PHE A 77 -14.74 9.05 1.52
C PHE A 77 -14.34 7.66 2.03
N ASN A 78 -14.62 6.60 1.26
CA ASN A 78 -14.24 5.23 1.63
C ASN A 78 -12.71 5.07 1.76
N LEU A 79 -11.95 5.67 0.84
CA LEU A 79 -10.48 5.66 0.91
C LEU A 79 -9.96 6.40 2.14
N ALA A 80 -10.54 7.56 2.47
CA ALA A 80 -10.20 8.30 3.68
C ALA A 80 -10.53 7.52 4.96
N VAL A 81 -11.62 6.74 4.98
CA VAL A 81 -11.96 5.85 6.09
C VAL A 81 -10.91 4.75 6.27
N LEU A 82 -10.43 4.14 5.18
CA LEU A 82 -9.36 3.13 5.22
C LEU A 82 -8.06 3.71 5.77
N ASP A 83 -7.68 4.90 5.29
CA ASP A 83 -6.47 5.59 5.74
C ASP A 83 -6.56 6.01 7.21
N ALA A 84 -7.71 6.52 7.64
CA ALA A 84 -7.96 6.86 9.04
C ALA A 84 -7.90 5.64 9.95
N TYR A 85 -8.51 4.52 9.53
CA TYR A 85 -8.43 3.24 10.23
C TYR A 85 -6.97 2.78 10.38
N PHE A 86 -6.18 2.84 9.30
CA PHE A 86 -4.77 2.45 9.35
C PHE A 86 -3.92 3.38 10.23
N CYS A 87 -4.17 4.69 10.18
CA CYS A 87 -3.53 5.66 11.08
C CYS A 87 -3.82 5.37 12.56
N LEU A 88 -5.06 5.00 12.90
CA LEU A 88 -5.44 4.60 14.27
C LEU A 88 -4.80 3.27 14.69
N MET A 89 -4.59 2.35 13.75
CA MET A 89 -3.85 1.11 14.01
C MET A 89 -2.35 1.33 14.20
N GLY A 90 -1.79 2.44 13.73
CA GLY A 90 -0.37 2.79 13.88
C GLY A 90 0.12 2.74 15.34
N PRO A 91 -0.49 3.50 16.27
CA PRO A 91 -0.16 3.46 17.70
C PRO A 91 -0.33 2.08 18.34
N ILE A 92 -1.40 1.35 17.99
CA ILE A 92 -1.66 0.01 18.51
C ILE A 92 -0.55 -0.95 18.05
N ASP A 93 -0.09 -0.81 16.80
CA ASP A 93 1.03 -1.56 16.27
C ASP A 93 2.34 -1.26 16.99
N MET A 94 2.62 0.01 17.27
CA MET A 94 3.79 0.42 18.04
C MET A 94 3.77 -0.14 19.46
N VAL A 95 2.67 0.03 20.20
CA VAL A 95 2.56 -0.43 21.59
C VAL A 95 2.67 -1.95 21.70
N ASN A 96 2.06 -2.68 20.77
CA ASN A 96 2.16 -4.14 20.79
C ASN A 96 3.58 -4.63 20.51
N ARG A 97 4.31 -3.99 19.59
CA ARG A 97 5.71 -4.33 19.30
C ARG A 97 6.66 -3.94 20.42
N LEU A 98 6.39 -2.82 21.10
CA LEU A 98 7.28 -2.23 22.11
C LEU A 98 7.06 -2.78 23.52
N VAL A 99 5.85 -3.21 23.87
CA VAL A 99 5.49 -3.47 25.28
C VAL A 99 4.74 -4.79 25.47
N LEU A 100 3.73 -5.09 24.65
CA LEU A 100 2.74 -6.13 24.98
C LEU A 100 3.04 -7.53 24.41
N ASP A 101 3.63 -7.60 23.21
CA ASP A 101 3.85 -8.83 22.42
C ASP A 101 2.66 -9.84 22.43
N HIS A 102 1.44 -9.32 22.31
CA HIS A 102 0.24 -10.16 22.41
C HIS A 102 -0.13 -10.77 21.05
N GLN A 103 -0.24 -12.10 20.98
CA GLN A 103 -0.52 -12.84 19.73
C GLN A 103 -1.82 -12.41 19.04
N GLY A 104 -2.89 -12.12 19.78
CA GLY A 104 -4.14 -11.62 19.20
C GLY A 104 -4.00 -10.29 18.46
N ILE A 105 -3.12 -9.40 18.93
CA ILE A 105 -2.88 -8.11 18.29
C ILE A 105 -2.08 -8.30 17.00
N TRP A 106 -1.17 -9.28 16.94
CA TRP A 106 -0.47 -9.65 15.71
C TRP A 106 -1.40 -10.11 14.59
N TYR A 107 -2.47 -10.87 14.89
CA TYR A 107 -3.48 -11.24 13.90
C TYR A 107 -4.26 -10.03 13.40
N PHE A 108 -4.66 -9.16 14.32
CA PHE A 108 -5.40 -7.94 14.01
C PHE A 108 -4.57 -6.95 13.19
N GLN A 109 -3.27 -6.82 13.49
CA GLN A 109 -2.32 -6.06 12.68
C GLN A 109 -2.21 -6.63 11.26
N ARG A 110 -2.07 -7.95 11.10
CA ARG A 110 -2.03 -8.58 9.77
C ARG A 110 -3.29 -8.29 8.96
N PHE A 111 -4.45 -8.30 9.61
CA PHE A 111 -5.70 -7.89 8.99
C PHE A 111 -5.66 -6.42 8.56
N ALA A 112 -5.27 -5.49 9.44
CA ALA A 112 -5.15 -4.07 9.10
C ALA A 112 -4.17 -3.81 7.94
N TYR A 113 -3.06 -4.54 7.89
CA TYR A 113 -2.13 -4.51 6.76
C TYR A 113 -2.75 -5.07 5.47
N GLY A 114 -3.54 -6.14 5.54
CA GLY A 114 -4.28 -6.64 4.37
C GLY A 114 -5.28 -5.62 3.82
N VAL A 115 -5.91 -4.84 4.71
CA VAL A 115 -6.85 -3.79 4.34
C VAL A 115 -6.12 -2.67 3.60
N LYS A 116 -4.98 -2.22 4.13
CA LYS A 116 -4.14 -1.18 3.52
C LYS A 116 -3.53 -1.61 2.17
N ASP A 117 -3.08 -2.86 2.07
CA ASP A 117 -2.58 -3.46 0.83
C ASP A 117 -3.58 -3.35 -0.32
N THR A 118 -4.87 -3.51 -0.03
CA THR A 118 -5.94 -3.52 -1.03
C THR A 118 -6.67 -2.18 -1.18
N ALA A 119 -6.28 -1.15 -0.40
CA ALA A 119 -6.74 0.22 -0.56
C ALA A 119 -6.60 0.78 -2.00
N PRO A 120 -5.58 0.39 -2.81
CA PRO A 120 -5.46 0.85 -4.20
C PRO A 120 -6.64 0.48 -5.10
N LEU A 121 -7.50 -0.47 -4.72
CA LEU A 121 -8.74 -0.74 -5.43
C LEU A 121 -9.68 0.48 -5.44
N PHE A 122 -9.75 1.23 -4.34
CA PHE A 122 -10.53 2.48 -4.31
C PHE A 122 -9.87 3.58 -5.16
N LEU A 123 -8.53 3.64 -5.22
CA LEU A 123 -7.83 4.53 -6.14
C LEU A 123 -8.14 4.21 -7.61
N VAL A 124 -8.19 2.93 -7.97
CA VAL A 124 -8.62 2.49 -9.31
C VAL A 124 -10.06 2.93 -9.59
N CYS A 125 -10.98 2.76 -8.64
CA CYS A 125 -12.37 3.25 -8.78
C CYS A 125 -12.42 4.77 -9.02
N ILE A 126 -11.63 5.56 -8.27
CA ILE A 126 -11.52 7.01 -8.46
C ILE A 126 -10.96 7.34 -9.85
N CYS A 127 -9.88 6.67 -10.27
CA CYS A 127 -9.27 6.89 -11.59
C CYS A 127 -10.23 6.55 -12.72
N LEU A 128 -10.97 5.44 -12.62
CA LEU A 128 -11.98 5.03 -13.60
C LEU A 128 -13.15 6.02 -13.64
N ASP A 129 -13.65 6.47 -12.49
CA ASP A 129 -14.73 7.46 -12.43
C ASP A 129 -14.35 8.75 -13.18
N ARG A 130 -13.11 9.23 -12.95
CA ARG A 130 -12.58 10.41 -13.62
C ARG A 130 -12.30 10.18 -15.10
N TYR A 131 -11.84 8.98 -15.46
CA TYR A 131 -11.65 8.58 -16.86
C TYR A 131 -12.97 8.61 -17.61
N VAL A 132 -14.03 7.96 -17.09
CA VAL A 132 -15.34 7.95 -17.75
C VAL A 132 -15.91 9.36 -17.85
N ALA A 133 -15.78 10.18 -16.80
CA ALA A 133 -16.22 11.58 -16.83
C ALA A 133 -15.57 12.43 -17.94
N VAL A 134 -14.28 12.21 -18.22
CA VAL A 134 -13.52 13.02 -19.18
C VAL A 134 -13.56 12.45 -20.59
N VAL A 135 -13.43 11.13 -20.74
CA VAL A 135 -13.31 10.46 -22.03
C VAL A 135 -14.68 10.10 -22.61
N HIS A 136 -15.65 9.73 -21.76
CA HIS A 136 -16.97 9.26 -22.16
C HIS A 136 -18.10 10.01 -21.42
N PRO A 137 -18.27 11.33 -21.64
CA PRO A 137 -19.20 12.16 -20.87
C PRO A 137 -20.67 11.74 -20.98
N VAL A 138 -21.08 11.14 -22.12
CA VAL A 138 -22.44 10.60 -22.32
C VAL A 138 -22.68 9.39 -21.41
N LEU A 139 -21.72 8.46 -21.37
CA LEU A 139 -21.77 7.32 -20.46
C LEU A 139 -21.74 7.78 -19.00
N PHE A 140 -20.89 8.76 -18.66
CA PHE A 140 -20.83 9.34 -17.32
C PHE A 140 -22.20 9.84 -16.84
N THR A 141 -22.97 10.46 -17.73
CA THR A 141 -24.30 10.99 -17.39
C THR A 141 -25.28 9.86 -17.05
N ALA A 142 -25.16 8.70 -17.70
CA ALA A 142 -25.97 7.51 -17.42
C ALA A 142 -25.54 6.76 -16.14
N ILE A 143 -24.23 6.70 -15.86
CA ILE A 143 -23.69 5.95 -14.70
C ILE A 143 -23.45 6.81 -13.45
N ARG A 144 -23.80 8.10 -13.48
CA ARG A 144 -23.62 9.03 -12.34
C ARG A 144 -24.55 8.74 -11.15
N ASP A 145 -25.43 7.73 -11.26
CA ASP A 145 -26.30 7.36 -10.15
C ASP A 145 -25.47 6.93 -8.94
N ASN A 146 -25.73 7.59 -7.81
CA ASN A 146 -25.10 7.25 -6.53
C ASN A 146 -25.32 5.79 -6.16
N LYS A 147 -26.43 5.16 -6.60
CA LYS A 147 -26.68 3.72 -6.36
C LYS A 147 -25.61 2.83 -6.97
N ILE A 148 -25.15 3.13 -8.19
CA ILE A 148 -24.10 2.35 -8.85
C ILE A 148 -22.78 2.53 -8.11
N ARG A 149 -22.43 3.77 -7.74
CA ARG A 149 -21.21 4.08 -6.98
C ARG A 149 -21.18 3.41 -5.60
N VAL A 150 -22.32 3.38 -4.91
CA VAL A 150 -22.48 2.63 -3.65
C VAL A 150 -22.31 1.13 -3.90
N GLY A 151 -22.96 0.57 -4.92
CA GLY A 151 -22.82 -0.85 -5.26
C GLY A 151 -21.37 -1.25 -5.54
N VAL A 152 -20.65 -0.48 -6.35
CA VAL A 152 -19.22 -0.69 -6.60
C VAL A 152 -18.41 -0.58 -5.31
N SER A 153 -18.69 0.41 -4.46
CA SER A 153 -18.00 0.56 -3.17
C SER A 153 -18.21 -0.64 -2.26
N VAL A 154 -19.43 -1.20 -2.19
CA VAL A 154 -19.74 -2.39 -1.40
C VAL A 154 -18.97 -3.61 -1.92
N VAL A 155 -18.91 -3.80 -3.24
CA VAL A 155 -18.12 -4.89 -3.85
C VAL A 155 -16.63 -4.72 -3.54
N THR A 156 -16.10 -3.51 -3.68
CA THR A 156 -14.69 -3.22 -3.34
C THR A 156 -14.40 -3.50 -1.86
N TRP A 157 -15.28 -3.09 -0.95
CA TRP A 157 -15.17 -3.43 0.47
C TRP A 157 -15.18 -4.94 0.71
N ALA A 158 -16.08 -5.68 0.06
CA ALA A 158 -16.13 -7.14 0.19
C ALA A 158 -14.82 -7.80 -0.26
N LEU A 159 -14.23 -7.35 -1.37
CA LEU A 159 -12.93 -7.84 -1.85
C LEU A 159 -11.79 -7.51 -0.87
N ILE A 160 -11.75 -6.29 -0.36
CA ILE A 160 -10.77 -5.84 0.64
C ILE A 160 -10.86 -6.70 1.90
N LEU A 161 -12.06 -6.87 2.46
CA LEU A 161 -12.27 -7.64 3.68
C LEU A 161 -11.95 -9.13 3.47
N ALA A 162 -12.36 -9.72 2.34
CA ALA A 162 -12.05 -11.11 2.02
C ALA A 162 -10.54 -11.35 1.90
N TYR A 163 -9.83 -10.49 1.19
CA TYR A 163 -8.37 -10.58 1.08
C TYR A 163 -7.69 -10.39 2.43
N SER A 164 -8.13 -9.39 3.21
CA SER A 164 -7.56 -9.09 4.53
C SER A 164 -7.74 -10.21 5.54
N LEU A 165 -8.91 -10.86 5.52
CA LEU A 165 -9.20 -12.03 6.35
C LEU A 165 -8.39 -13.25 5.91
N THR A 166 -8.24 -13.46 4.60
CA THR A 166 -7.41 -14.54 4.08
C THR A 166 -5.95 -14.35 4.50
N LYS A 167 -5.42 -13.13 4.38
CA LYS A 167 -4.06 -12.78 4.82
C LYS A 167 -3.85 -12.96 6.33
N SER A 168 -4.87 -12.65 7.15
CA SER A 168 -4.75 -12.80 8.61
C SER A 168 -4.75 -14.27 9.05
N ILE A 169 -5.57 -15.13 8.42
CA ILE A 169 -5.71 -16.55 8.79
C ILE A 169 -4.65 -17.44 8.13
N LEU A 170 -4.46 -17.34 6.80
CA LEU A 170 -3.55 -18.20 6.03
C LEU A 170 -2.11 -17.69 5.99
N GLY A 171 -1.86 -16.48 6.50
CA GLY A 171 -0.54 -15.87 6.54
C GLY A 171 -0.08 -15.25 5.22
N VAL A 172 1.04 -14.51 5.28
CA VAL A 172 1.50 -13.61 4.20
C VAL A 172 1.95 -14.36 2.95
N MET A 173 2.54 -15.55 3.08
CA MET A 173 3.19 -16.24 1.95
C MET A 173 2.19 -16.85 0.95
N SER A 174 0.99 -17.22 1.38
CA SER A 174 -0.03 -17.82 0.51
C SER A 174 -0.75 -16.79 -0.37
N VAL A 175 -0.84 -15.53 0.08
CA VAL A 175 -1.58 -14.47 -0.60
C VAL A 175 -0.69 -13.51 -1.41
N ASN A 176 0.63 -13.61 -1.27
CA ASN A 176 1.58 -12.69 -1.91
C ASN A 176 1.51 -12.71 -3.44
N GLU A 177 1.31 -13.87 -4.06
CA GLU A 177 1.19 -13.98 -5.53
C GLU A 177 -0.08 -13.30 -6.04
N VAL A 178 -1.22 -13.59 -5.39
CA VAL A 178 -2.52 -12.97 -5.71
C VAL A 178 -2.44 -11.46 -5.49
N PHE A 179 -1.82 -11.02 -4.40
CA PHE A 179 -1.59 -9.62 -4.10
C PHE A 179 -0.75 -8.92 -5.17
N SER A 180 0.36 -9.53 -5.55
CA SER A 180 1.24 -9.00 -6.59
C SER A 180 0.50 -8.84 -7.92
N GLY A 181 -0.28 -9.84 -8.32
CA GLY A 181 -1.12 -9.77 -9.53
C GLY A 181 -2.18 -8.66 -9.44
N LEU A 182 -2.87 -8.56 -8.30
CA LEU A 182 -3.89 -7.53 -8.05
C LEU A 182 -3.30 -6.12 -8.11
N ILE A 183 -2.15 -5.91 -7.48
CA ILE A 183 -1.49 -4.60 -7.40
C ILE A 183 -0.90 -4.20 -8.75
N LEU A 184 -0.35 -5.16 -9.51
CA LEU A 184 0.14 -4.93 -10.87
C LEU A 184 -1.01 -4.53 -11.81
N PHE A 185 -2.14 -5.24 -11.72
CA PHE A 185 -3.34 -4.92 -12.49
C PHE A 185 -3.88 -3.53 -12.14
N ALA A 186 -4.00 -3.23 -10.84
CA ALA A 186 -4.42 -1.92 -10.36
C ALA A 186 -3.49 -0.80 -10.86
N PHE A 187 -2.17 -1.01 -10.79
CA PHE A 187 -1.17 -0.06 -11.27
C PHE A 187 -1.27 0.18 -12.78
N ALA A 188 -1.40 -0.87 -13.58
CA ALA A 188 -1.57 -0.76 -15.03
C ALA A 188 -2.84 0.01 -15.39
N LEU A 189 -3.97 -0.29 -14.75
CA LEU A 189 -5.23 0.43 -14.95
C LEU A 189 -5.11 1.90 -14.55
N MET A 190 -4.49 2.20 -13.41
CA MET A 190 -4.26 3.58 -12.97
C MET A 190 -3.43 4.36 -14.00
N ILE A 191 -2.33 3.79 -14.50
CA ILE A 191 -1.52 4.43 -15.56
C ILE A 191 -2.35 4.65 -16.81
N TYR A 192 -3.06 3.63 -17.29
CA TYR A 192 -3.90 3.72 -18.49
C TYR A 192 -4.95 4.84 -18.37
N CYS A 193 -5.66 4.90 -17.25
CA CYS A 193 -6.67 5.93 -16.98
C CYS A 193 -6.06 7.33 -16.98
N ASN A 194 -4.96 7.52 -16.25
CA ASN A 194 -4.31 8.82 -16.13
C ASN A 194 -3.70 9.29 -17.47
N LEU A 195 -3.09 8.39 -18.25
CA LEU A 195 -2.57 8.71 -19.59
C LEU A 195 -3.69 9.06 -20.56
N SER A 196 -4.83 8.36 -20.51
CA SER A 196 -5.98 8.64 -21.35
C SER A 196 -6.61 10.00 -21.03
N ILE A 197 -6.73 10.35 -19.74
CA ILE A 197 -7.19 11.67 -19.30
C ILE A 197 -6.23 12.75 -19.82
N ILE A 198 -4.92 12.55 -19.67
CA ILE A 198 -3.89 13.46 -20.19
C ILE A 198 -4.04 13.65 -21.71
N TRP A 199 -4.24 12.55 -22.45
CA TRP A 199 -4.40 12.59 -23.90
C TRP A 199 -5.64 13.38 -24.33
N VAL A 200 -6.81 13.13 -23.73
CA VAL A 200 -8.05 13.89 -24.03
C VAL A 200 -7.90 15.36 -23.64
N LEU A 201 -7.29 15.65 -22.49
CA LEU A 201 -7.03 17.02 -22.05
C LEU A 201 -6.09 17.74 -23.03
N ARG A 202 -5.02 17.08 -23.50
CA ARG A 202 -4.10 17.64 -24.50
C ARG A 202 -4.78 17.87 -25.84
N ARG A 203 -5.56 16.91 -26.34
CA ARG A 203 -6.32 17.05 -27.59
C ARG A 203 -7.32 18.22 -27.53
N SER A 204 -7.95 18.41 -26.38
CA SER A 204 -8.87 19.53 -26.13
C SER A 204 -8.19 20.90 -26.02
N VAL A 205 -6.85 20.95 -26.01
CA VAL A 205 -6.02 22.16 -25.92
C VAL A 205 -5.27 22.43 -27.21
N ALA A 206 -4.96 21.41 -28.02
CA ALA A 206 -4.24 21.50 -29.30
C ALA A 206 -4.92 22.35 -30.40
N GLY A 207 -6.03 23.04 -30.08
CA GLY A 207 -6.70 24.01 -30.97
C GLY A 207 -6.93 25.40 -30.35
N LYS A 208 -6.37 25.71 -29.17
CA LYS A 208 -6.43 27.05 -28.55
C LYS A 208 -5.05 27.42 -28.01
N GLU A 209 -4.50 28.56 -28.46
CA GLU A 209 -3.13 29.03 -28.13
C GLU A 209 -2.88 29.25 -26.62
N VAL A 210 -3.94 29.37 -25.81
CA VAL A 210 -3.83 29.58 -24.36
C VAL A 210 -4.63 28.53 -23.59
N MET A 211 -3.93 27.73 -22.77
CA MET A 211 -4.58 26.74 -21.91
C MET A 211 -5.33 27.44 -20.78
N HIS A 212 -6.67 27.37 -20.84
CA HIS A 212 -7.55 27.93 -19.80
C HIS A 212 -7.09 27.50 -18.39
N PRO A 213 -7.01 28.40 -17.39
CA PRO A 213 -6.40 28.15 -16.09
C PRO A 213 -6.95 26.90 -15.38
N VAL A 214 -8.25 26.64 -15.54
CA VAL A 214 -8.91 25.44 -14.99
C VAL A 214 -8.37 24.14 -15.61
N LYS A 215 -8.13 24.10 -16.93
CA LYS A 215 -7.58 22.92 -17.62
C LYS A 215 -6.10 22.71 -17.25
N LYS A 216 -5.32 23.78 -17.09
CA LYS A 216 -3.92 23.72 -16.63
C LYS A 216 -3.82 23.16 -15.20
N LYS A 217 -4.73 23.57 -14.30
CA LYS A 217 -4.81 23.04 -12.94
C LYS A 217 -5.14 21.54 -12.93
N ALA A 218 -6.14 21.13 -13.71
CA ALA A 218 -6.51 19.71 -13.84
C ALA A 218 -5.36 18.86 -14.38
N PHE A 219 -4.65 19.33 -15.42
CA PHE A 219 -3.50 18.65 -15.99
C PHE A 219 -2.36 18.49 -14.98
N LYS A 220 -1.99 19.56 -14.26
CA LYS A 220 -0.94 19.50 -13.22
C LYS A 220 -1.32 18.53 -12.10
N MET A 221 -2.58 18.53 -11.68
CA MET A 221 -3.09 17.64 -10.64
C MET A 221 -2.96 16.16 -11.04
N VAL A 222 -3.38 15.80 -12.26
CA VAL A 222 -3.28 14.42 -12.79
C VAL A 222 -1.82 13.96 -12.90
N LEU A 223 -0.92 14.86 -13.31
CA LEU A 223 0.52 14.55 -13.39
C LEU A 223 1.13 14.28 -12.01
N VAL A 224 0.76 15.08 -11.00
CA VAL A 224 1.19 14.84 -9.61
C VAL A 224 0.66 13.49 -9.10
N ILE A 225 -0.62 13.16 -9.36
CA ILE A 225 -1.20 11.86 -9.00
C ILE A 225 -0.43 10.70 -9.67
N LEU A 226 -0.12 10.82 -10.96
CA LEU A 226 0.66 9.81 -11.69
C LEU A 226 2.07 9.65 -11.08
N GLY A 227 2.71 10.75 -10.70
CA GLY A 227 4.01 10.72 -10.01
C GLY A 227 3.94 10.01 -8.66
N ILE A 228 2.92 10.30 -7.85
CA ILE A 228 2.69 9.63 -6.56
C ILE A 228 2.47 8.12 -6.77
N ILE A 229 1.65 7.75 -7.76
CA ILE A 229 1.38 6.34 -8.06
C ILE A 229 2.67 5.61 -8.44
N PHE A 230 3.49 6.23 -9.28
CA PHE A 230 4.77 5.65 -9.69
C PHE A 230 5.72 5.49 -8.50
N VAL A 231 5.88 6.51 -7.66
CA VAL A 231 6.80 6.45 -6.50
C VAL A 231 6.34 5.44 -5.45
N ASN A 232 5.03 5.35 -5.19
CA ASN A 232 4.51 4.54 -4.09
C ASN A 232 4.23 3.08 -4.47
N TYR A 233 3.80 2.82 -5.70
CA TYR A 233 3.35 1.48 -6.12
C TYR A 233 4.33 0.76 -7.03
N LEU A 234 5.28 1.45 -7.68
CA LEU A 234 6.35 0.77 -8.43
C LEU A 234 7.26 -0.06 -7.54
N PRO A 235 7.73 0.39 -6.35
CA PRO A 235 8.64 -0.42 -5.53
C PRO A 235 8.04 -1.76 -5.09
N PRO A 236 6.76 -1.83 -4.61
CA PRO A 236 6.12 -3.12 -4.34
C PRO A 236 6.05 -4.04 -5.55
N VAL A 237 5.66 -3.50 -6.71
CA VAL A 237 5.54 -4.27 -7.96
C VAL A 237 6.90 -4.78 -8.44
N ALA A 238 7.96 -4.00 -8.27
CA ALA A 238 9.29 -4.33 -8.77
C ALA A 238 10.09 -5.25 -7.85
N LEU A 239 9.79 -5.29 -6.55
CA LEU A 239 10.63 -5.97 -5.55
C LEU A 239 9.98 -7.21 -4.93
N VAL A 240 8.65 -7.22 -4.74
CA VAL A 240 7.94 -8.31 -4.06
C VAL A 240 7.89 -9.61 -4.89
N PRO A 241 7.68 -9.60 -6.23
CA PRO A 241 7.64 -10.83 -7.03
C PRO A 241 8.97 -11.59 -7.05
N PHE A 242 10.08 -10.88 -6.86
CA PHE A 242 11.43 -11.44 -6.89
C PHE A 242 11.88 -11.96 -5.52
N PHE A 243 10.94 -12.31 -4.64
CA PHE A 243 11.23 -12.76 -3.27
C PHE A 243 12.23 -13.94 -3.24
N SER A 244 12.24 -14.80 -4.25
CA SER A 244 13.14 -15.96 -4.38
C SER A 244 14.62 -15.59 -4.48
N TYR A 245 14.94 -14.36 -4.90
CA TYR A 245 16.32 -13.88 -5.02
C TYR A 245 16.87 -13.30 -3.72
N TYR A 246 16.01 -13.08 -2.71
CA TYR A 246 16.40 -12.48 -1.44
C TYR A 246 16.52 -13.53 -0.35
N THR A 247 17.49 -13.35 0.55
CA THR A 247 17.51 -14.11 1.81
C THR A 247 16.33 -13.73 2.69
N PHE A 248 15.95 -14.62 3.63
CA PHE A 248 14.85 -14.37 4.56
C PHE A 248 14.95 -13.01 5.27
N VAL A 249 16.15 -12.65 5.74
CA VAL A 249 16.40 -11.39 6.46
C VAL A 249 16.26 -10.19 5.53
N GLN A 250 16.87 -10.23 4.34
CA GLN A 250 16.76 -9.14 3.37
C GLN A 250 15.31 -8.92 2.94
N PHE A 251 14.58 -9.99 2.63
CA PHE A 251 13.21 -9.86 2.20
C PHE A 251 12.29 -9.37 3.31
N ARG A 252 12.33 -9.99 4.50
CA ARG A 252 11.35 -9.74 5.57
C ARG A 252 11.69 -8.53 6.43
N CYS A 253 12.97 -8.28 6.69
CA CYS A 253 13.42 -7.25 7.63
C CYS A 253 13.80 -5.94 6.93
N GLN A 254 14.09 -5.96 5.63
CA GLN A 254 14.47 -4.77 4.87
C GLN A 254 13.45 -4.46 3.77
N VAL A 255 13.39 -5.29 2.72
CA VAL A 255 12.61 -5.00 1.50
C VAL A 255 11.13 -4.83 1.83
N THR A 256 10.52 -5.82 2.47
CA THR A 256 9.08 -5.80 2.79
C THR A 256 8.71 -4.59 3.64
N ILE A 257 9.51 -4.31 4.68
CA ILE A 257 9.23 -3.21 5.62
C ILE A 257 9.41 -1.86 4.95
N SER A 258 10.49 -1.66 4.20
CA SER A 258 10.74 -0.40 3.49
C SER A 258 9.71 -0.15 2.38
N VAL A 259 9.37 -1.17 1.61
CA VAL A 259 8.37 -1.09 0.53
C VAL A 259 6.98 -0.76 1.06
N PHE A 260 6.54 -1.45 2.12
CA PHE A 260 5.24 -1.13 2.74
C PHE A 260 5.25 0.25 3.39
N SER A 261 6.36 0.68 3.98
CA SER A 261 6.50 2.05 4.51
C SER A 261 6.38 3.12 3.41
N ILE A 262 6.92 2.87 2.22
CA ILE A 262 6.75 3.77 1.07
C ILE A 262 5.28 3.81 0.62
N MET A 263 4.63 2.65 0.57
CA MET A 263 3.20 2.57 0.25
C MET A 263 2.33 3.28 1.32
N ASP A 264 2.78 3.32 2.56
CA ASP A 264 2.09 4.02 3.65
C ASP A 264 2.19 5.55 3.53
N LEU A 265 3.21 6.09 2.84
CA LEU A 265 3.30 7.54 2.58
C LEU A 265 2.16 8.05 1.68
N SER A 266 1.52 7.17 0.89
CA SER A 266 0.42 7.56 0.01
C SER A 266 -0.76 8.18 0.76
N CYS A 267 -1.05 7.69 1.97
CA CYS A 267 -2.16 8.15 2.82
C CYS A 267 -2.05 9.64 3.19
N SER A 268 -0.83 10.17 3.26
CA SER A 268 -0.59 11.60 3.56
C SER A 268 -0.60 12.50 2.32
N MET A 269 -0.34 11.94 1.14
CA MET A 269 -0.22 12.71 -0.10
C MET A 269 -1.57 12.96 -0.79
N GLU A 270 -2.53 12.06 -0.60
CA GLU A 270 -3.86 12.16 -1.19
C GLU A 270 -4.67 13.37 -0.64
N PRO A 271 -4.71 13.64 0.69
CA PRO A 271 -5.37 14.82 1.24
C PRO A 271 -4.79 16.16 0.74
N LEU A 272 -3.46 16.25 0.56
CA LEU A 272 -2.78 17.46 0.09
C LEU A 272 -3.16 17.86 -1.34
N LEU A 273 -3.41 16.87 -2.21
CA LEU A 273 -3.90 17.07 -3.57
C LEU A 273 -5.35 17.57 -3.62
N TYR A 274 -6.16 17.26 -2.60
CA TYR A 274 -7.53 17.73 -2.49
C TYR A 274 -7.63 19.13 -1.84
N ILE A 275 -6.77 19.46 -0.89
CA ILE A 275 -6.70 20.80 -0.29
C ILE A 275 -6.30 21.85 -1.35
N THR A 276 -5.34 21.54 -2.22
CA THR A 276 -5.01 22.41 -3.38
C THR A 276 -6.16 22.56 -4.39
N LYS A 277 -7.15 21.66 -4.34
CA LYS A 277 -8.38 21.73 -5.13
C LYS A 277 -9.42 22.69 -4.52
N MET A 278 -9.45 22.80 -3.19
CA MET A 278 -10.34 23.71 -2.43
C MET A 278 -9.92 25.18 -2.54
N ASP A 279 -8.68 25.47 -2.92
CA ASP A 279 -8.27 26.81 -3.36
C ASP A 279 -8.85 27.11 -4.75
N ARG A 280 -10.17 27.21 -4.84
CA ARG A 280 -10.84 28.01 -5.87
C ARG A 280 -10.82 29.46 -5.36
N PRO A 281 -10.46 30.43 -6.21
CA PRO A 281 -10.58 31.83 -5.86
C PRO A 281 -12.05 32.12 -5.53
N ALA A 282 -12.27 32.83 -4.43
CA ALA A 282 -13.55 33.40 -4.05
C ALA A 282 -14.21 34.06 -5.27
N CYS A 283 -15.52 33.85 -5.40
CA CYS A 283 -16.35 34.34 -6.48
C CYS A 283 -16.05 35.82 -6.82
N VAL A 284 -15.93 36.11 -8.12
CA VAL A 284 -16.21 37.46 -8.64
C VAL A 284 -17.74 37.52 -8.81
N PRO A 285 -18.45 38.45 -8.16
CA PRO A 285 -19.86 38.70 -8.48
C PRO A 285 -19.92 39.42 -9.83
N ASP A 286 -20.88 39.02 -10.67
CA ASP A 286 -21.35 39.81 -11.82
C ASP A 286 -21.91 41.17 -11.35
#